data_AF-A0A5R8ZM48-F1
#
_entry.id   AF-A0A5R8ZM48-F1
#
_cell.length_a   1.000
_cell.length_b   1.000
_cell.length_c   1.000
_cell.angle_alpha   90.00
_cell.angle_beta   90.00
_cell.angle_gamma   90.00
#
_symmetry.space_group_name_H-M   'P 1'
#
loop_
_entity.id
_entity.type
_entity.pdbx_description
1 polymer ?
#
loop_
_entity_poly.entity_id
_entity_poly.type
_entity_poly.pdbx_seq_one_letter_code
_entity_poly.pdbx_strand_id
1 'polypeptide(L)'
;MVHKPAWFRDDQVFVSYAPTCGINKDGEELYVVDSETGQRTNVIDDRMADDIDRLLSGLTPSTEDTARWISRGPQEPFLAVPVYFDERPQREFEALLKGEDFEGWSSASLGELIDKGWVRASAGHGSPSADLRTGEVPYIKVSDIRAGQVNINPSNRVSSVVAERFWGDQESGLRAWDLITPIRTSKNIGEFAVLMPGQERVVLTKEMLVLRATEDAPFDNFYLLWAMMLKAVRRQWGRVIFMQTNREDVGPRYREIEIPIAPTSGDAETASQAFRTYYIESQKIRDAFLKYLAEDDRHHVFLSSVEAVEEAAEEDSEA
;
A
#
# COMPACT_ATOMS: atom_id res chain seq x y z
N MET A 1 -37.71 -18.18 25.15
CA MET A 1 -36.30 -17.88 25.50
C MET A 1 -35.46 -18.37 24.33
N VAL A 2 -34.61 -17.51 23.74
CA VAL A 2 -33.74 -17.93 22.63
C VAL A 2 -32.68 -18.86 23.20
N HIS A 3 -32.49 -20.03 22.59
CA HIS A 3 -31.46 -20.98 22.99
C HIS A 3 -30.07 -20.33 22.84
N LYS A 4 -29.27 -20.34 23.91
CA LYS A 4 -27.88 -19.89 23.90
C LYS A 4 -26.97 -21.10 24.01
N PRO A 5 -26.05 -21.34 23.06
CA PRO A 5 -25.10 -22.44 23.17
C PRO A 5 -24.17 -22.24 24.38
N ALA A 6 -23.56 -23.32 24.88
CA ALA A 6 -22.74 -23.29 26.09
C ALA A 6 -21.53 -22.32 26.03
N TRP A 7 -21.01 -22.05 24.83
CA TRP A 7 -19.92 -21.11 24.61
C TRP A 7 -20.37 -19.65 24.49
N PHE A 8 -21.67 -19.37 24.44
CA PHE A 8 -22.20 -18.02 24.24
C PHE A 8 -21.83 -17.08 25.40
N ARG A 9 -21.43 -15.85 25.06
CA ARG A 9 -21.13 -14.77 26.01
C ARG A 9 -22.01 -13.56 25.69
N ASP A 10 -22.59 -12.93 26.71
CA ASP A 10 -23.55 -11.82 26.53
C ASP A 10 -22.88 -10.52 26.03
N ASP A 11 -21.64 -10.30 26.44
CA ASP A 11 -20.86 -9.08 26.25
C ASP A 11 -19.69 -9.26 25.27
N GLN A 12 -19.51 -10.46 24.71
CA GLN A 12 -18.41 -10.78 23.80
C GLN A 12 -18.88 -11.48 22.54
N VAL A 13 -18.12 -11.29 21.47
CA VAL A 13 -18.30 -11.99 20.20
C VAL A 13 -17.05 -12.83 19.95
N PHE A 14 -17.25 -14.08 19.53
CA PHE A 14 -16.16 -14.89 19.02
C PHE A 14 -15.98 -14.58 17.54
N VAL A 15 -14.76 -14.23 17.14
CA VAL A 15 -14.42 -13.90 15.76
C VAL A 15 -13.29 -14.81 15.32
N SER A 16 -13.52 -15.54 14.22
CA SER A 16 -12.47 -16.21 13.46
C SER A 16 -12.16 -15.37 12.22
N TYR A 17 -10.88 -15.05 12.06
CA TYR A 17 -10.24 -14.44 10.90
C TYR A 17 -9.30 -15.45 10.22
N ALA A 18 -9.70 -16.72 10.22
CA ALA A 18 -9.02 -17.78 9.51
C ALA A 18 -8.84 -17.45 8.02
N PRO A 19 -7.64 -17.68 7.43
CA PRO A 19 -7.39 -17.40 6.03
C PRO A 19 -8.02 -18.45 5.09
N THR A 20 -8.43 -19.59 5.62
CA THR A 20 -8.93 -20.75 4.85
C THR A 20 -10.15 -21.38 5.53
N CYS A 21 -11.06 -21.91 4.71
CA CYS A 21 -12.30 -22.56 5.14
C CYS A 21 -12.53 -23.90 4.41
N GLY A 22 -11.46 -24.58 4.02
CA GLY A 22 -11.52 -25.92 3.40
C GLY A 22 -11.94 -25.95 1.93
N ILE A 23 -12.35 -24.83 1.34
CA ILE A 23 -12.78 -24.74 -0.07
C ILE A 23 -12.14 -23.54 -0.80
N ASN A 24 -11.98 -23.68 -2.12
CA ASN A 24 -11.52 -22.62 -3.00
C ASN A 24 -12.70 -21.78 -3.56
N LYS A 25 -12.38 -20.77 -4.37
CA LYS A 25 -13.39 -19.87 -5.00
C LYS A 25 -14.41 -20.57 -5.90
N ASP A 26 -14.09 -21.77 -6.37
CA ASP A 26 -14.91 -22.57 -7.28
C ASP A 26 -15.72 -23.64 -6.51
N GLY A 27 -15.57 -23.69 -5.17
CA GLY A 27 -16.25 -24.63 -4.28
C GLY A 27 -15.58 -26.00 -4.18
N GLU A 28 -14.40 -26.17 -4.75
CA GLU A 28 -13.63 -27.41 -4.64
C GLU A 28 -12.81 -27.43 -3.35
N GLU A 29 -12.47 -28.61 -2.86
CA GLU A 29 -11.64 -28.79 -1.67
C GLU A 29 -10.28 -28.09 -1.82
N LEU A 30 -9.93 -27.30 -0.80
CA LEU A 30 -8.65 -26.66 -0.66
C LEU A 30 -7.75 -27.56 0.18
N TYR A 31 -6.61 -27.98 -0.37
CA TYR A 31 -5.64 -28.83 0.30
C TYR A 31 -4.42 -28.04 0.73
N VAL A 32 -3.84 -28.40 1.89
CA VAL A 32 -2.57 -27.84 2.37
C VAL A 32 -1.49 -28.15 1.35
N VAL A 33 -0.69 -27.15 0.99
CA VAL A 33 0.47 -27.30 0.11
C VAL A 33 1.72 -27.53 0.95
N ASP A 34 2.41 -28.62 0.68
CA ASP A 34 3.71 -28.92 1.29
C ASP A 34 4.75 -27.91 0.78
N SER A 35 5.38 -27.18 1.70
CA SER A 35 6.33 -26.11 1.35
C SER A 35 7.67 -26.62 0.82
N GLU A 36 8.04 -27.87 1.08
CA GLU A 36 9.29 -28.47 0.61
C GLU A 36 9.15 -29.03 -0.81
N THR A 37 8.00 -29.63 -1.11
CA THR A 37 7.74 -30.29 -2.40
C THR A 37 6.91 -29.46 -3.36
N GLY A 38 6.17 -28.47 -2.86
CA GLY A 38 5.20 -27.68 -3.61
C GLY A 38 3.94 -28.45 -4.02
N GLN A 39 3.76 -29.67 -3.53
CA GLN A 39 2.62 -30.52 -3.88
C GLN A 39 1.47 -30.35 -2.89
N ARG A 40 0.24 -30.55 -3.39
CA ARG A 40 -0.94 -30.65 -2.52
C ARG A 40 -0.82 -31.93 -1.69
N THR A 41 -0.99 -31.78 -0.38
CA THR A 41 -1.16 -32.90 0.53
C THR A 41 -2.58 -33.48 0.41
N ASN A 42 -2.89 -34.50 1.21
CA ASN A 42 -4.24 -35.04 1.38
C ASN A 42 -4.98 -34.42 2.58
N VAL A 43 -4.45 -33.35 3.18
CA VAL A 43 -5.05 -32.65 4.32
C VAL A 43 -5.81 -31.43 3.81
N ILE A 44 -7.09 -31.32 4.18
CA ILE A 44 -7.92 -30.15 3.86
C ILE A 44 -7.39 -28.95 4.66
N ASP A 45 -7.19 -27.83 3.98
CA ASP A 45 -6.78 -26.56 4.59
C ASP A 45 -8.01 -25.80 5.10
N ASP A 46 -8.45 -26.14 6.30
CA ASP A 46 -9.62 -25.54 6.96
C ASP A 46 -9.27 -24.98 8.35
N ARG A 47 -8.61 -23.82 8.36
CA ARG A 47 -8.30 -23.11 9.61
C ARG A 47 -9.54 -22.60 10.32
N MET A 48 -10.63 -22.37 9.59
CA MET A 48 -11.90 -21.98 10.18
C MET A 48 -12.48 -23.10 11.04
N ALA A 49 -12.45 -24.35 10.56
CA ALA A 49 -12.86 -25.51 11.35
C ALA A 49 -11.99 -25.68 12.61
N ASP A 50 -10.67 -25.53 12.49
CA ASP A 50 -9.76 -25.56 13.65
C ASP A 50 -10.18 -24.54 14.74
N ASP A 51 -10.53 -23.32 14.34
CA ASP A 51 -10.97 -22.27 15.26
C ASP A 51 -12.31 -22.62 15.96
N ILE A 52 -13.24 -23.25 15.24
CA ILE A 52 -14.54 -23.68 15.79
C ILE A 52 -14.38 -24.86 16.74
N ASP A 53 -13.54 -25.84 16.43
CA ASP A 53 -13.27 -26.97 17.32
C ASP A 53 -12.64 -26.51 18.64
N ARG A 54 -11.76 -25.50 18.58
CA ARG A 54 -11.20 -24.83 19.77
C ARG A 54 -12.28 -24.10 20.58
N LEU A 55 -13.19 -23.38 19.92
CA LEU A 55 -14.33 -22.74 20.58
C LEU A 55 -15.20 -23.77 21.33
N LEU A 56 -15.56 -24.87 20.66
CA LEU A 56 -16.43 -25.91 21.20
C LEU A 56 -15.80 -26.71 22.34
N SER A 57 -14.48 -26.90 22.30
CA SER A 57 -13.72 -27.55 23.37
C SER A 57 -13.44 -26.64 24.58
N GLY A 58 -13.84 -25.36 24.52
CA GLY A 58 -13.65 -24.39 25.60
C GLY A 58 -12.21 -23.88 25.73
N LEU A 59 -11.37 -24.12 24.71
CA LEU A 59 -10.03 -23.56 24.66
C LEU A 59 -10.11 -22.04 24.47
N THR A 60 -9.34 -21.31 25.26
CA THR A 60 -9.21 -19.86 25.08
C THR A 60 -8.22 -19.63 23.94
N PRO A 61 -8.61 -18.92 22.85
CA PRO A 61 -7.69 -18.66 21.76
C PRO A 61 -6.44 -17.94 22.22
N SER A 62 -5.29 -18.41 21.74
CA SER A 62 -3.98 -17.84 21.99
C SER A 62 -3.73 -16.59 21.14
N THR A 63 -2.59 -15.94 21.36
CA THR A 63 -2.17 -14.79 20.57
C THR A 63 -1.69 -15.14 19.15
N GLU A 64 -1.42 -16.40 18.87
CA GLU A 64 -0.97 -16.88 17.56
C GLU A 64 -2.12 -17.41 16.70
N ASP A 65 -3.30 -17.53 17.31
CA ASP A 65 -4.48 -18.14 16.71
C ASP A 65 -5.16 -17.20 15.70
N THR A 66 -5.93 -17.80 14.82
CA THR A 66 -6.79 -17.11 13.84
C THR A 66 -8.17 -16.77 14.39
N ALA A 67 -8.36 -16.86 15.70
CA ALA A 67 -9.60 -16.48 16.34
C ALA A 67 -9.39 -15.86 17.72
N ARG A 68 -10.41 -15.15 18.22
CA ARG A 68 -10.42 -14.57 19.55
C ARG A 68 -11.83 -14.21 20.02
N TRP A 69 -11.91 -13.88 21.31
CA TRP A 69 -13.03 -13.13 21.86
C TRP A 69 -12.77 -11.63 21.77
N ILE A 70 -13.80 -10.89 21.37
CA ILE A 70 -13.80 -9.42 21.37
C ILE A 70 -14.98 -8.91 22.19
N SER A 71 -14.73 -7.91 23.02
CA SER A 71 -15.78 -7.25 23.78
C SER A 71 -16.65 -6.40 22.86
N ARG A 72 -17.97 -6.42 23.08
CA ARG A 72 -18.89 -5.50 22.42
C ARG A 72 -18.57 -4.08 22.90
N GLY A 73 -18.18 -3.21 21.98
CA GLY A 73 -17.69 -1.85 22.26
C GLY A 73 -17.69 -1.00 20.99
N PRO A 74 -17.12 0.23 20.99
CA PRO A 74 -17.24 1.20 19.89
C PRO A 74 -16.78 0.70 18.50
N GLN A 75 -16.10 -0.44 18.44
CA GLN A 75 -15.76 -1.16 17.20
C GLN A 75 -16.95 -1.93 16.58
N GLU A 76 -18.18 -1.79 17.08
CA GLU A 76 -19.39 -2.45 16.55
C GLU A 76 -19.54 -2.40 15.02
N PRO A 77 -19.27 -1.27 14.31
CA PRO A 77 -19.39 -1.21 12.86
C PRO A 77 -18.47 -2.19 12.14
N PHE A 78 -17.34 -2.54 12.76
CA PHE A 78 -16.32 -3.41 12.20
C PHE A 78 -16.47 -4.87 12.61
N LEU A 79 -17.38 -5.22 13.53
CA LEU A 79 -17.67 -6.61 13.93
C LEU A 79 -18.01 -7.52 12.73
N ALA A 80 -18.52 -6.94 11.65
CA ALA A 80 -18.83 -7.65 10.41
C ALA A 80 -17.60 -7.97 9.54
N VAL A 81 -16.40 -7.55 9.93
CA VAL A 81 -15.16 -7.73 9.14
C VAL A 81 -14.10 -8.43 10.00
N PRO A 82 -14.07 -9.76 10.03
CA PRO A 82 -13.23 -10.52 10.96
C PRO A 82 -11.75 -10.16 10.94
N VAL A 83 -11.18 -9.96 9.74
CA VAL A 83 -9.75 -9.67 9.56
C VAL A 83 -9.30 -8.39 10.28
N TYR A 84 -10.21 -7.46 10.56
CA TYR A 84 -9.90 -6.23 11.30
C TYR A 84 -9.43 -6.51 12.73
N PHE A 85 -9.88 -7.62 13.32
CA PHE A 85 -9.54 -8.02 14.68
C PHE A 85 -8.29 -8.90 14.77
N ASP A 86 -7.60 -9.10 13.66
CA ASP A 86 -6.30 -9.74 13.65
C ASP A 86 -5.24 -8.82 14.27
N GLU A 87 -4.87 -9.09 15.52
CA GLU A 87 -3.85 -8.35 16.25
C GLU A 87 -2.42 -8.86 15.97
N ARG A 88 -2.24 -9.93 15.19
CA ARG A 88 -0.90 -10.48 14.94
C ARG A 88 0.02 -9.46 14.26
N PRO A 89 -0.41 -8.70 13.22
CA PRO A 89 0.43 -7.67 12.64
C PRO A 89 0.83 -6.57 13.64
N GLN A 90 -0.09 -6.20 14.55
CA GLN A 90 0.16 -5.20 15.58
C GLN A 90 1.22 -5.69 16.57
N ARG A 91 1.09 -6.93 17.04
CA ARG A 91 2.07 -7.54 17.96
C ARG A 91 3.44 -7.70 17.32
N GLU A 92 3.51 -8.07 16.04
CA GLU A 92 4.77 -8.14 15.30
C GLU A 92 5.45 -6.76 15.22
N PHE A 93 4.66 -5.69 15.05
CA PHE A 93 5.18 -4.32 15.06
C PHE A 93 5.66 -3.90 16.45
N GLU A 94 4.89 -4.19 17.50
CA GLU A 94 5.32 -3.94 18.89
C GLU A 94 6.58 -4.73 19.27
N ALA A 95 6.72 -5.97 18.77
CA ALA A 95 7.90 -6.79 18.99
C ALA A 95 9.13 -6.22 18.25
N LEU A 96 8.95 -5.70 17.03
CA LEU A 96 9.99 -5.00 16.29
C LEU A 96 10.51 -3.79 17.08
N LEU A 97 9.61 -2.96 17.61
CA LEU A 97 9.96 -1.77 18.40
C LEU A 97 10.67 -2.08 19.72
N LYS A 98 10.46 -3.27 20.29
CA LYS A 98 11.15 -3.74 21.50
C LYS A 98 12.54 -4.33 21.20
N GLY A 99 12.90 -4.48 19.92
CA GLY A 99 14.22 -4.96 19.51
C GLY A 99 15.32 -3.94 19.77
N GLU A 100 16.56 -4.42 19.89
CA GLU A 100 17.74 -3.59 20.17
C GLU A 100 17.95 -2.49 19.11
N ASP A 101 17.66 -2.79 17.84
CA ASP A 101 17.77 -1.83 16.72
C ASP A 101 16.81 -0.63 16.84
N PHE A 102 15.80 -0.72 17.70
CA PHE A 102 14.77 0.31 17.91
C PHE A 102 14.83 0.92 19.33
N GLU A 103 15.95 0.79 20.04
CA GLU A 103 16.11 1.39 21.36
C GLU A 103 15.90 2.91 21.31
N GLY A 104 14.98 3.43 22.14
CA GLY A 104 14.64 4.85 22.19
C GLY A 104 13.69 5.32 21.08
N TRP A 105 13.29 4.45 20.16
CA TRP A 105 12.28 4.76 19.15
C TRP A 105 10.88 4.76 19.76
N SER A 106 9.99 5.52 19.14
CA SER A 106 8.56 5.52 19.44
C SER A 106 7.74 5.04 18.24
N SER A 107 6.42 5.05 18.32
CA SER A 107 5.53 4.82 17.17
C SER A 107 4.61 6.00 16.95
N ALA A 108 4.15 6.15 15.71
CA ALA A 108 3.00 6.99 15.38
C ALA A 108 2.25 6.38 14.21
N SER A 109 0.93 6.53 14.24
CA SER A 109 0.05 6.19 13.13
C SER A 109 0.17 7.21 11.99
N LEU A 110 -0.09 6.79 10.75
CA LEU A 110 -0.18 7.71 9.60
C LEU A 110 -1.21 8.82 9.86
N GLY A 111 -2.30 8.51 10.58
CA GLY A 111 -3.30 9.49 11.01
C GLY A 111 -2.70 10.60 11.88
N GLU A 112 -1.95 10.23 12.92
CA GLU A 112 -1.28 11.21 13.80
C GLU A 112 -0.22 12.02 13.04
N LEU A 113 0.52 11.41 12.13
CA LEU A 113 1.52 12.10 11.31
C LEU A 113 0.86 13.12 10.36
N ILE A 114 -0.30 12.77 9.80
CA ILE A 114 -1.10 13.68 8.99
C ILE A 114 -1.66 14.82 9.83
N ASP A 115 -2.20 14.52 11.01
CA ASP A 115 -2.81 15.52 11.89
C ASP A 115 -1.78 16.50 12.47
N LYS A 116 -0.54 16.05 12.67
CA LYS A 116 0.62 16.90 13.01
C LYS A 116 1.14 17.75 11.85
N GLY A 117 0.68 17.47 10.62
CA GLY A 117 1.20 18.11 9.42
C GLY A 117 2.56 17.59 8.96
N TRP A 118 3.10 16.52 9.57
CA TRP A 118 4.38 15.91 9.17
C TRP A 118 4.27 15.11 7.88
N VAL A 119 3.10 14.55 7.59
CA VAL A 119 2.83 13.82 6.35
C VAL A 119 1.61 14.42 5.68
N ARG A 120 1.74 14.80 4.40
CA ARG A 120 0.60 15.12 3.55
C ARG A 120 0.09 13.84 2.89
N ALA A 121 -1.22 13.67 2.88
CA ALA A 121 -1.91 12.58 2.17
C ALA A 121 -2.90 13.15 1.15
N SER A 122 -2.92 12.59 -0.06
CA SER A 122 -3.92 12.92 -1.08
C SER A 122 -4.30 11.69 -1.90
N ALA A 123 -5.53 11.67 -2.41
CA ALA A 123 -5.93 10.66 -3.39
C ALA A 123 -5.32 10.97 -4.77
N GLY A 124 -5.31 9.98 -5.67
CA GLY A 124 -5.03 10.24 -7.07
C GLY A 124 -6.11 11.11 -7.75
N HIS A 125 -5.77 11.69 -8.90
CA HIS A 125 -6.56 12.71 -9.58
C HIS A 125 -7.91 12.19 -10.12
N GLY A 126 -7.94 10.98 -10.68
CA GLY A 126 -9.14 10.44 -11.29
C GLY A 126 -8.85 9.46 -12.42
N SER A 127 -9.91 8.88 -12.98
CA SER A 127 -9.81 7.83 -14.00
C SER A 127 -10.37 8.33 -15.34
N PRO A 128 -9.52 8.78 -16.27
CA PRO A 128 -9.93 9.09 -17.63
C PRO A 128 -10.60 7.89 -18.31
N SER A 129 -11.69 8.16 -19.02
CA SER A 129 -12.38 7.18 -19.86
C SER A 129 -11.49 6.73 -21.02
N ALA A 130 -11.78 5.57 -21.60
CA ALA A 130 -10.88 4.95 -22.57
C ALA A 130 -10.74 5.75 -23.87
N ASP A 131 -11.80 6.44 -24.28
CA ASP A 131 -11.88 7.31 -25.46
C ASP A 131 -11.06 8.59 -25.33
N LEU A 132 -10.76 9.04 -24.11
CA LEU A 132 -9.93 10.22 -23.84
C LEU A 132 -8.43 9.89 -23.73
N ARG A 133 -8.05 8.63 -24.00
CA ARG A 133 -6.67 8.16 -23.84
C ARG A 133 -5.82 8.37 -25.08
N THR A 134 -5.74 9.63 -25.48
CA THR A 134 -4.99 10.12 -26.64
C THR A 134 -4.12 11.27 -26.16
N GLY A 135 -2.85 11.31 -26.56
CA GLY A 135 -1.90 12.36 -26.17
C GLY A 135 -0.68 11.81 -25.45
N GLU A 136 -0.03 12.64 -24.64
CA GLU A 136 1.33 12.38 -24.20
C GLU A 136 1.48 12.23 -22.69
N VAL A 137 0.61 12.87 -21.91
CA VAL A 137 0.67 12.86 -20.45
C VAL A 137 0.28 11.48 -19.93
N PRO A 138 1.17 10.76 -19.23
CA PRO A 138 0.85 9.40 -18.84
C PRO A 138 -0.28 9.29 -17.82
N TYR A 139 -1.12 8.28 -17.99
CA TYR A 139 -2.16 7.89 -17.04
C TYR A 139 -1.74 6.61 -16.31
N ILE A 140 -1.56 6.70 -14.99
CA ILE A 140 -1.04 5.63 -14.13
C ILE A 140 -2.19 4.92 -13.40
N LYS A 141 -2.31 3.62 -13.64
CA LYS A 141 -3.27 2.72 -13.00
C LYS A 141 -2.65 1.99 -11.80
N VAL A 142 -3.49 1.37 -10.98
CA VAL A 142 -3.05 0.50 -9.87
C VAL A 142 -2.10 -0.62 -10.31
N SER A 143 -2.23 -1.10 -11.54
CA SER A 143 -1.38 -2.15 -12.13
C SER A 143 0.04 -1.70 -12.45
N ASP A 144 0.25 -0.38 -12.53
CA ASP A 144 1.49 0.25 -13.00
C ASP A 144 2.46 0.50 -11.84
N ILE A 145 1.98 0.38 -10.60
CA ILE A 145 2.77 0.41 -9.37
C ILE A 145 3.38 -0.98 -9.15
N ARG A 146 4.68 -1.13 -9.42
CA ARG A 146 5.39 -2.40 -9.24
C ARG A 146 6.84 -2.17 -8.87
N ALA A 147 7.38 -3.07 -8.05
CA ALA A 147 8.81 -3.13 -7.73
C ALA A 147 9.39 -1.80 -7.22
N GLY A 148 8.63 -1.06 -6.41
CA GLY A 148 9.08 0.22 -5.85
C GLY A 148 9.04 1.40 -6.82
N GLN A 149 8.52 1.23 -8.03
CA GLN A 149 8.54 2.25 -9.08
C GLN A 149 7.18 2.46 -9.74
N VAL A 150 7.00 3.67 -10.29
CA VAL A 150 5.89 4.02 -11.17
C VAL A 150 6.27 3.63 -12.60
N ASN A 151 5.69 2.53 -13.10
CA ASN A 151 5.94 2.07 -14.47
C ASN A 151 5.03 2.79 -15.43
N ILE A 152 5.61 3.53 -16.37
CA ILE A 152 4.81 4.31 -17.28
C ILE A 152 4.47 3.48 -18.51
N ASN A 153 3.18 3.38 -18.77
CA ASN A 153 2.66 2.65 -19.91
C ASN A 153 2.52 3.60 -21.13
N PRO A 154 3.33 3.44 -22.18
CA PRO A 154 3.27 4.32 -23.35
C PRO A 154 1.95 4.23 -24.11
N SER A 155 1.13 3.20 -23.89
CA SER A 155 -0.20 3.04 -24.51
C SER A 155 -1.35 3.68 -23.71
N ASN A 156 -1.06 4.30 -22.56
CA ASN A 156 -2.08 4.82 -21.66
C ASN A 156 -1.75 6.26 -21.27
N ARG A 157 -2.16 7.21 -22.11
CA ARG A 157 -1.84 8.63 -21.98
C ARG A 157 -3.08 9.48 -22.25
N VAL A 158 -3.06 10.73 -21.86
CA VAL A 158 -4.11 11.71 -22.11
C VAL A 158 -3.49 13.01 -22.62
N SER A 159 -4.30 13.85 -23.25
CA SER A 159 -3.88 15.19 -23.66
C SER A 159 -3.68 16.09 -22.46
N SER A 160 -2.88 17.15 -22.61
CA SER A 160 -2.66 18.18 -21.58
C SER A 160 -3.98 18.72 -21.04
N VAL A 161 -4.93 19.06 -21.92
CA VAL A 161 -6.25 19.58 -21.55
C VAL A 161 -7.04 18.60 -20.66
N VAL A 162 -6.97 17.30 -20.97
CA VAL A 162 -7.60 16.27 -20.13
C VAL A 162 -6.86 16.14 -18.80
N ALA A 163 -5.52 16.15 -18.82
CA ALA A 163 -4.70 16.07 -17.63
C ALA A 163 -4.98 17.23 -16.65
N GLU A 164 -4.93 18.47 -17.12
CA GLU A 164 -5.20 19.69 -16.33
C GLU A 164 -6.60 19.66 -15.72
N ARG A 165 -7.59 19.16 -16.46
CA ARG A 165 -8.95 18.97 -15.91
C ARG A 165 -8.98 17.98 -14.76
N PHE A 166 -8.20 16.90 -14.81
CA PHE A 166 -8.12 15.91 -13.73
C PHE A 166 -7.28 16.43 -12.55
N TRP A 167 -6.20 17.16 -12.82
CA TRP A 167 -5.38 17.80 -11.80
C TRP A 167 -6.14 18.91 -11.07
N GLY A 168 -7.02 19.61 -11.78
CA GLY A 168 -7.69 20.82 -11.30
C GLY A 168 -6.79 22.06 -11.35
N ASP A 169 -5.63 21.97 -12.01
CA ASP A 169 -4.61 23.01 -12.16
C ASP A 169 -3.76 22.71 -13.42
N GLN A 170 -2.81 23.59 -13.73
CA GLN A 170 -1.83 23.41 -14.82
C GLN A 170 -0.79 22.31 -14.53
N GLU A 171 -0.60 21.97 -13.26
CA GLU A 171 0.34 20.95 -12.80
C GLU A 171 -0.38 19.85 -12.00
N SER A 172 0.22 18.65 -11.93
CA SER A 172 -0.33 17.53 -11.17
C SER A 172 -0.34 17.74 -9.65
N GLY A 173 0.49 18.65 -9.14
CA GLY A 173 0.75 18.81 -7.70
C GLY A 173 1.58 17.69 -7.06
N LEU A 174 1.97 16.68 -7.85
CA LEU A 174 2.95 15.66 -7.46
C LEU A 174 4.35 16.27 -7.42
N ARG A 175 5.24 15.67 -6.65
CA ARG A 175 6.64 16.09 -6.53
C ARG A 175 7.56 14.88 -6.57
N ALA A 176 8.80 15.12 -6.98
CA ALA A 176 9.87 14.17 -6.83
C ALA A 176 9.85 13.52 -5.43
N TRP A 177 10.05 12.22 -5.42
CA TRP A 177 10.11 11.35 -4.26
C TRP A 177 8.77 11.12 -3.55
N ASP A 178 7.64 11.56 -4.10
CA ASP A 178 6.32 11.19 -3.57
C ASP A 178 6.16 9.67 -3.50
N LEU A 179 5.52 9.21 -2.42
CA LEU A 179 5.25 7.80 -2.22
C LEU A 179 3.82 7.48 -2.65
N ILE A 180 3.67 6.55 -3.58
CA ILE A 180 2.38 6.20 -4.18
C ILE A 180 2.07 4.74 -3.86
N THR A 181 0.87 4.48 -3.33
CA THR A 181 0.38 3.12 -3.11
C THR A 181 -1.08 2.97 -3.56
N PRO A 182 -1.48 1.83 -4.14
CA PRO A 182 -2.89 1.51 -4.32
C PRO A 182 -3.58 1.41 -2.96
N ILE A 183 -4.80 1.93 -2.85
CA ILE A 183 -5.67 1.77 -1.67
C ILE A 183 -7.02 1.12 -2.01
N ARG A 184 -7.24 0.77 -3.29
CA ARG A 184 -8.45 0.13 -3.77
C ARG A 184 -8.20 -0.69 -5.04
N THR A 185 -9.00 -1.73 -5.28
CA THR A 185 -9.02 -2.54 -6.52
C THR A 185 -7.64 -3.11 -6.90
N SER A 186 -6.85 -3.51 -5.91
CA SER A 186 -5.50 -4.03 -6.13
C SER A 186 -5.13 -5.05 -5.07
N LYS A 187 -4.40 -6.09 -5.50
CA LYS A 187 -3.74 -7.04 -4.58
C LYS A 187 -2.46 -6.46 -3.95
N ASN A 188 -1.97 -5.36 -4.52
CA ASN A 188 -0.74 -4.69 -4.09
C ASN A 188 -1.03 -3.49 -3.18
N ILE A 189 -2.19 -3.48 -2.49
CA ILE A 189 -2.48 -2.42 -1.52
C ILE A 189 -1.43 -2.44 -0.41
N GLY A 190 -0.89 -1.27 -0.06
CA GLY A 190 0.20 -1.13 0.90
C GLY A 190 1.60 -1.42 0.32
N GLU A 191 1.70 -1.68 -0.99
CA GLU A 191 2.97 -1.64 -1.70
C GLU A 191 3.23 -0.22 -2.21
N PHE A 192 4.40 0.31 -1.90
CA PHE A 192 4.77 1.68 -2.24
C PHE A 192 5.70 1.71 -3.45
N ALA A 193 5.44 2.66 -4.33
CA ALA A 193 6.38 3.13 -5.34
C ALA A 193 6.82 4.56 -5.05
N VAL A 194 8.02 4.89 -5.50
CA VAL A 194 8.57 6.24 -5.45
C VAL A 194 8.38 6.89 -6.80
N LEU A 195 7.87 8.12 -6.81
CA LEU A 195 7.82 8.96 -8.00
C LEU A 195 9.21 9.56 -8.22
N MET A 196 9.92 9.13 -9.26
CA MET A 196 11.27 9.63 -9.52
C MET A 196 11.22 11.08 -10.05
N PRO A 197 12.28 11.88 -9.88
CA PRO A 197 12.40 13.17 -10.54
C PRO A 197 12.19 13.07 -12.06
N GLY A 198 11.39 13.98 -12.61
CA GLY A 198 11.01 13.99 -14.03
C GLY A 198 9.75 13.16 -14.35
N GLN A 199 9.13 12.51 -13.36
CA GLN A 199 7.89 11.73 -13.51
C GLN A 199 6.65 12.43 -12.94
N GLU A 200 6.76 13.67 -12.51
CA GLU A 200 5.70 14.41 -11.79
C GLU A 200 4.49 14.69 -12.68
N ARG A 201 4.70 14.86 -13.98
CA ARG A 201 3.65 15.18 -14.96
C ARG A 201 2.87 13.94 -15.38
N VAL A 202 2.08 13.39 -14.46
CA VAL A 202 1.23 12.20 -14.69
C VAL A 202 -0.18 12.37 -14.09
N VAL A 203 -1.14 11.64 -14.64
CA VAL A 203 -2.48 11.47 -14.05
C VAL A 203 -2.52 10.16 -13.28
N LEU A 204 -2.63 10.19 -11.95
CA LEU A 204 -2.90 9.00 -11.13
C LEU A 204 -4.40 8.69 -11.08
N THR A 205 -4.74 7.40 -11.15
CA THR A 205 -6.11 6.95 -10.87
C THR A 205 -6.51 7.25 -9.42
N LYS A 206 -7.80 7.51 -9.18
CA LYS A 206 -8.32 7.88 -7.84
C LYS A 206 -8.13 6.81 -6.76
N GLU A 207 -7.89 5.57 -7.17
CA GLU A 207 -7.64 4.42 -6.30
C GLU A 207 -6.22 4.41 -5.69
N MET A 208 -5.43 5.46 -5.92
CA MET A 208 -4.12 5.66 -5.31
C MET A 208 -4.18 6.57 -4.09
N LEU A 209 -3.28 6.32 -3.15
CA LEU A 209 -2.88 7.23 -2.09
C LEU A 209 -1.47 7.74 -2.38
N VAL A 210 -1.30 9.06 -2.28
CA VAL A 210 -0.01 9.73 -2.33
C VAL A 210 0.33 10.21 -0.92
N LEU A 211 1.52 9.85 -0.45
CA LEU A 211 2.09 10.30 0.82
C LEU A 211 3.37 11.09 0.57
N ARG A 212 3.54 12.20 1.31
CA ARG A 212 4.72 13.05 1.26
C ARG A 212 5.06 13.57 2.66
N ALA A 213 6.29 13.37 3.11
CA ALA A 213 6.83 14.05 4.27
C ALA A 213 6.95 15.57 3.99
N THR A 214 6.53 16.38 4.93
CA THR A 214 6.57 17.85 4.81
C THR A 214 7.87 18.41 5.38
N GLU A 215 8.09 19.71 5.21
CA GLU A 215 9.24 20.42 5.81
C GLU A 215 9.16 20.47 7.34
N ASP A 216 7.98 20.27 7.93
CA ASP A 216 7.77 20.24 9.38
C ASP A 216 8.11 18.86 9.99
N ALA A 217 8.34 17.83 9.17
CA ALA A 217 8.65 16.49 9.63
C ALA A 217 10.12 16.37 10.05
N PRO A 218 10.43 15.60 11.12
CA PRO A 218 11.81 15.32 11.52
C PRO A 218 12.49 14.25 10.63
N PHE A 219 11.92 13.95 9.47
CA PHE A 219 12.34 12.92 8.53
C PHE A 219 11.86 13.28 7.11
N ASP A 220 12.35 12.59 6.10
CA ASP A 220 11.95 12.82 4.71
C ASP A 220 11.27 11.61 4.04
N ASN A 221 11.01 11.73 2.74
CA ASN A 221 10.33 10.67 1.97
C ASN A 221 11.11 9.35 1.93
N PHE A 222 12.44 9.36 2.04
CA PHE A 222 13.22 8.13 2.04
C PHE A 222 13.08 7.39 3.37
N TYR A 223 13.01 8.12 4.48
CA TYR A 223 12.65 7.53 5.77
C TYR A 223 11.23 7.01 5.77
N LEU A 224 10.26 7.81 5.30
CA LEU A 224 8.87 7.37 5.23
C LEU A 224 8.75 6.10 4.38
N LEU A 225 9.45 6.01 3.24
CA LEU A 225 9.50 4.81 2.42
C LEU A 225 10.10 3.61 3.16
N TRP A 226 11.27 3.78 3.78
CA TRP A 226 11.92 2.74 4.56
C TRP A 226 10.98 2.19 5.64
N ALA A 227 10.35 3.09 6.41
CA ALA A 227 9.44 2.75 7.48
C ALA A 227 8.21 2.00 6.95
N MET A 228 7.60 2.47 5.87
CA MET A 228 6.46 1.82 5.22
C MET A 228 6.81 0.45 4.62
N MET A 229 8.08 0.20 4.29
CA MET A 229 8.55 -1.07 3.72
C MET A 229 9.00 -2.10 4.77
N LEU A 230 9.04 -1.75 6.06
CA LEU A 230 9.27 -2.71 7.13
C LEU A 230 8.21 -3.82 7.07
N LYS A 231 8.62 -5.09 7.20
CA LYS A 231 7.71 -6.24 7.09
C LYS A 231 6.55 -6.15 8.09
N ALA A 232 6.84 -5.73 9.32
CA ALA A 232 5.84 -5.55 10.36
C ALA A 232 4.82 -4.46 10.00
N VAL A 233 5.27 -3.33 9.44
CA VAL A 233 4.39 -2.25 8.96
C VAL A 233 3.56 -2.71 7.76
N ARG A 234 4.17 -3.37 6.78
CA ARG A 234 3.45 -3.93 5.61
C ARG A 234 2.35 -4.89 6.00
N ARG A 235 2.56 -5.74 7.01
CA ARG A 235 1.56 -6.71 7.47
C ARG A 235 0.34 -6.05 8.09
N GLN A 236 0.47 -4.86 8.67
CA GLN A 236 -0.67 -4.13 9.24
C GLN A 236 -1.74 -3.80 8.17
N TRP A 237 -1.36 -3.63 6.91
CA TRP A 237 -2.31 -3.33 5.83
C TRP A 237 -3.38 -4.41 5.65
N GLY A 238 -3.04 -5.68 5.88
CA GLY A 238 -3.98 -6.79 5.76
C GLY A 238 -5.23 -6.63 6.64
N ARG A 239 -5.09 -6.00 7.82
CA ARG A 239 -6.20 -5.80 8.76
C ARG A 239 -7.18 -4.71 8.31
N VAL A 240 -6.75 -3.76 7.47
CA VAL A 240 -7.54 -2.59 7.07
C VAL A 240 -8.11 -2.68 5.65
N ILE A 241 -7.76 -3.73 4.91
CA ILE A 241 -8.28 -4.01 3.57
C ILE A 241 -9.61 -4.75 3.70
N PHE A 242 -10.70 -4.07 3.34
CA PHE A 242 -12.04 -4.66 3.38
C PHE A 242 -12.52 -5.00 1.98
N MET A 243 -13.34 -6.04 1.86
CA MET A 243 -13.99 -6.40 0.61
C MET A 243 -15.30 -5.61 0.46
N GLN A 244 -15.36 -4.71 -0.52
CA GLN A 244 -16.58 -4.04 -0.94
C GLN A 244 -17.18 -4.75 -2.16
N THR A 245 -18.18 -5.60 -1.92
CA THR A 245 -18.78 -6.48 -2.94
C THR A 245 -17.74 -7.41 -3.55
N ASN A 246 -17.00 -6.95 -4.56
CA ASN A 246 -16.00 -7.73 -5.31
C ASN A 246 -14.66 -7.01 -5.44
N ARG A 247 -14.42 -5.93 -4.70
CA ARG A 247 -13.17 -5.15 -4.75
C ARG A 247 -12.66 -4.80 -3.37
N GLU A 248 -11.35 -4.90 -3.20
CA GLU A 248 -10.63 -4.47 -2.01
C GLU A 248 -10.68 -2.93 -1.88
N ASP A 249 -10.87 -2.44 -0.65
CA ASP A 249 -10.91 -1.02 -0.31
C ASP A 249 -10.40 -0.76 1.11
N VAL A 250 -9.50 0.21 1.25
CA VAL A 250 -8.98 0.64 2.56
C VAL A 250 -9.79 1.80 3.14
N GLY A 251 -10.37 2.67 2.32
CA GLY A 251 -11.01 3.89 2.79
C GLY A 251 -10.06 4.73 3.68
N PRO A 252 -10.53 5.38 4.75
CA PRO A 252 -9.68 6.16 5.66
C PRO A 252 -8.85 5.30 6.63
N ARG A 253 -9.02 3.97 6.64
CA ARG A 253 -8.36 3.08 7.62
C ARG A 253 -6.85 2.99 7.45
N TYR A 254 -6.28 3.45 6.31
CA TYR A 254 -4.82 3.57 6.16
C TYR A 254 -4.22 4.47 7.24
N ARG A 255 -5.01 5.39 7.82
CA ARG A 255 -4.60 6.25 8.94
C ARG A 255 -4.25 5.46 10.19
N GLU A 256 -4.71 4.22 10.32
CA GLU A 256 -4.40 3.35 11.46
C GLU A 256 -3.09 2.57 11.32
N ILE A 257 -2.39 2.68 10.19
CA ILE A 257 -1.08 2.05 10.00
C ILE A 257 -0.05 2.79 10.81
N GLU A 258 0.68 2.08 11.67
CA GLU A 258 1.73 2.62 12.50
C GLU A 258 3.12 2.39 11.90
N ILE A 259 3.96 3.41 12.04
CA ILE A 259 5.39 3.35 11.68
C ILE A 259 6.25 3.65 12.90
N PRO A 260 7.51 3.17 12.93
CA PRO A 260 8.43 3.57 13.97
C PRO A 260 8.82 5.05 13.76
N ILE A 261 9.09 5.76 14.83
CA ILE A 261 9.51 7.17 14.85
C ILE A 261 10.86 7.25 15.55
N ALA A 262 11.86 7.69 14.79
CA ALA A 262 13.23 7.80 15.26
C ALA A 262 13.37 8.87 16.35
N PRO A 263 14.26 8.67 17.34
CA PRO A 263 14.47 9.65 18.41
C PRO A 263 15.10 10.94 17.91
N THR A 264 15.91 10.88 16.85
CA THR A 264 16.49 12.05 16.20
C THR A 264 16.41 11.96 14.67
N SER A 265 16.55 13.10 14.00
CA SER A 265 16.64 13.14 12.53
C SER A 265 17.87 12.41 11.99
N GLY A 266 18.97 12.38 12.75
CA GLY A 266 20.18 11.62 12.36
C GLY A 266 19.95 10.11 12.38
N ASP A 267 19.16 9.61 13.33
CA ASP A 267 18.76 8.19 13.37
C ASP A 267 17.82 7.85 12.21
N ALA A 268 16.89 8.75 11.87
CA ALA A 268 16.03 8.61 10.70
C ALA A 268 16.83 8.57 9.38
N GLU A 269 17.82 9.45 9.24
CA GLU A 269 18.71 9.47 8.08
C GLU A 269 19.51 8.18 7.98
N THR A 270 20.09 7.73 9.10
CA THR A 270 20.88 6.49 9.16
C THR A 270 20.03 5.27 8.78
N ALA A 271 18.83 5.14 9.34
CA ALA A 271 17.92 4.02 9.04
C ALA A 271 17.51 3.97 7.57
N SER A 272 17.33 5.13 6.95
CA SER A 272 16.88 5.26 5.56
C SER A 272 17.99 5.35 4.52
N GLN A 273 19.26 5.35 4.94
CA GLN A 273 20.40 5.65 4.08
C GLN A 273 20.52 4.73 2.86
N ALA A 274 20.26 3.43 3.03
CA ALA A 274 20.32 2.47 1.93
C ALA A 274 19.26 2.75 0.85
N PHE A 275 18.04 3.10 1.27
CA PHE A 275 16.95 3.49 0.38
C PHE A 275 17.29 4.79 -0.36
N ARG A 276 17.70 5.81 0.39
CA ARG A 276 18.13 7.10 -0.15
C ARG A 276 19.20 6.92 -1.22
N THR A 277 20.27 6.17 -0.90
CA THR A 277 21.38 5.93 -1.81
C THR A 277 20.90 5.22 -3.08
N TYR A 278 20.11 4.16 -2.95
CA TYR A 278 19.59 3.42 -4.10
C TYR A 278 18.85 4.32 -5.09
N TYR A 279 17.89 5.12 -4.61
CA TYR A 279 17.05 5.94 -5.47
C TYR A 279 17.80 7.15 -6.04
N ILE A 280 18.66 7.82 -5.25
CA ILE A 280 19.46 8.95 -5.74
C ILE A 280 20.47 8.50 -6.80
N GLU A 281 21.19 7.41 -6.57
CA GLU A 281 22.17 6.91 -7.55
C GLU A 281 21.47 6.37 -8.80
N SER A 282 20.30 5.74 -8.65
CA SER A 282 19.47 5.33 -9.80
C SER A 282 19.04 6.53 -10.64
N GLN A 283 18.68 7.65 -10.00
CA GLN A 283 18.36 8.88 -10.71
C GLN A 283 19.57 9.44 -11.46
N LYS A 284 20.76 9.50 -10.85
CA LYS A 284 21.97 9.98 -11.52
C LYS A 284 22.30 9.17 -12.78
N ILE A 285 22.15 7.84 -12.70
CA ILE A 285 22.34 6.95 -13.85
C ILE A 285 21.29 7.24 -14.93
N ARG A 286 20.04 7.43 -14.53
CA ARG A 286 18.94 7.79 -15.43
C ARG A 286 19.21 9.13 -16.12
N ASP A 287 19.64 10.15 -15.39
CA ASP A 287 19.93 11.48 -15.94
C ASP A 287 21.09 11.43 -16.95
N ALA A 288 22.15 10.68 -16.63
CA ALA A 288 23.26 10.46 -17.56
C ALA A 288 22.80 9.74 -18.84
N PHE A 289 21.88 8.77 -18.72
CA PHE A 289 21.33 8.06 -19.87
C PHE A 289 20.41 8.95 -20.70
N LEU A 290 19.55 9.76 -20.08
CA LEU A 290 18.70 10.73 -20.79
C LEU A 290 19.54 11.76 -21.55
N LYS A 291 20.61 12.25 -20.93
CA LYS A 291 21.55 13.17 -21.60
C LYS A 291 22.18 12.55 -22.84
N TYR A 292 22.56 11.27 -22.78
CA TYR A 292 23.08 10.54 -23.94
C TYR A 292 22.02 10.40 -25.05
N LEU A 293 20.78 10.06 -24.69
CA LEU A 293 19.69 9.94 -25.66
C LEU A 293 19.36 11.26 -26.35
N ALA A 294 19.53 12.39 -25.65
CA ALA A 294 19.32 13.72 -26.22
C ALA A 294 20.44 14.16 -27.19
N GLU A 295 21.53 13.41 -27.35
CA GLU A 295 22.60 13.76 -28.31
C GLU A 295 22.17 13.56 -29.76
N ASP A 296 21.27 12.61 -30.04
CA ASP A 296 20.69 12.36 -31.35
C ASP A 296 19.39 11.53 -31.29
N ASP A 297 18.55 11.66 -32.32
CA ASP A 297 17.25 10.97 -32.43
C ASP A 297 17.36 9.55 -33.02
N ARG A 298 18.44 8.80 -32.75
CA ARG A 298 18.59 7.43 -33.28
C ARG A 298 17.93 6.37 -32.41
N HIS A 299 17.46 6.74 -31.21
CA HIS A 299 17.05 5.80 -30.19
C HIS A 299 15.57 5.96 -29.84
N HIS A 300 14.77 4.93 -30.12
CA HIS A 300 13.39 4.88 -29.66
C HIS A 300 13.33 4.32 -28.22
N VAL A 301 13.59 5.18 -27.23
CA VAL A 301 13.55 4.83 -25.80
C VAL A 301 12.48 5.67 -25.11
N PHE A 302 11.51 5.00 -24.50
CA PHE A 302 10.47 5.69 -23.74
C PHE A 302 10.85 5.80 -22.26
N LEU A 303 11.37 6.96 -21.86
CA LEU A 303 11.61 7.34 -20.48
C LEU A 303 10.84 8.63 -20.22
N SER A 304 9.96 8.63 -19.22
CA SER A 304 9.34 9.89 -18.79
C SER A 304 10.38 10.85 -18.22
N SER A 305 10.74 11.86 -18.98
CA SER A 305 11.15 13.15 -18.44
C SER A 305 10.06 14.16 -18.78
N VAL A 306 9.96 15.24 -18.01
CA VAL A 306 9.08 16.36 -18.33
C VAL A 306 9.42 16.92 -19.72
N GLU A 307 10.72 16.97 -20.06
CA GLU A 307 11.25 17.42 -21.36
C GLU A 307 10.75 16.55 -22.54
N ALA A 308 10.73 15.22 -22.41
CA ALA A 308 10.24 14.33 -23.48
C ALA A 308 8.71 14.43 -23.73
N VAL A 309 7.96 15.02 -22.81
CA VAL A 309 6.51 15.29 -22.92
C VAL A 309 6.26 16.76 -23.36
N GLU A 310 7.30 17.59 -23.42
CA GLU A 310 7.23 18.94 -23.98
C GLU A 310 7.67 18.93 -25.45
N GLU A 311 8.75 18.22 -25.79
CA GLU A 311 9.21 18.05 -27.17
C GLU A 311 8.17 17.37 -28.07
N ALA A 312 7.52 16.29 -27.58
CA ALA A 312 6.46 15.62 -28.33
C ALA A 312 5.24 16.55 -28.57
N ALA A 313 4.89 17.37 -27.58
CA ALA A 313 3.77 18.29 -27.67
C ALA A 313 4.03 19.44 -28.66
N GLU A 314 5.28 19.85 -28.82
CA GLU A 314 5.69 20.83 -29.82
C GLU A 314 5.62 20.23 -31.24
N GLU A 315 6.11 19.01 -31.44
CA GLU A 315 6.05 18.32 -32.74
C GLU A 315 4.61 18.10 -33.23
N ASP A 316 3.68 17.70 -32.35
CA ASP A 316 2.26 17.51 -32.69
C ASP A 316 1.51 18.85 -32.90
N SER A 317 2.05 19.99 -32.43
CA SER A 317 1.48 21.32 -32.64
C SER A 317 1.90 21.98 -33.96
N GLU A 318 2.98 21.49 -34.58
CA GLU A 318 3.50 21.94 -35.86
C GLU A 318 2.98 21.13 -37.07
N ALA A 319 2.20 20.07 -36.83
CA ALA A 319 1.58 19.20 -37.84
C ALA A 319 0.10 19.54 -38.13
#